data_AF-A0A520K5X2-F1
#
_entry.id   AF-A0A520K5X2-F1
#
_cell.length_a   1.000
_cell.length_b   1.000
_cell.length_c   1.000
_cell.angle_alpha   90.00
_cell.angle_beta   90.00
_cell.angle_gamma   90.00
#
_symmetry.space_group_name_H-M   'P 1'
#
loop_
_entity.id
_entity.type
_entity.pdbx_description
1 polymer ?
#
loop_
_entity_poly.entity_id
_entity_poly.type
_entity_poly.pdbx_seq_one_letter_code
_entity_poly.pdbx_strand_id
1 'polypeptide(L)' 'MEKLTALVGFILAISLGLMALSPCIYAETVVPDNDGDGVPDDMDLDDDNDGVPDMEELIYGSDPFDPNSYPVVEEML' A
#
# COMPACT_ATOMS: atom_id res chain seq x y z
N MET A 1 -42.55 -16.05 -3.51
CA MET A 1 -41.92 -15.02 -2.65
C MET A 1 -40.50 -15.40 -2.25
N GLU A 2 -40.19 -16.69 -2.07
CA GLU A 2 -38.86 -17.18 -1.68
C GLU A 2 -37.71 -16.85 -2.65
N LYS A 3 -37.96 -16.90 -3.97
CA LYS A 3 -36.93 -16.58 -4.99
C LYS A 3 -36.53 -15.10 -5.02
N LEU A 4 -37.47 -14.21 -4.70
CA LEU A 4 -37.21 -12.77 -4.67
C LEU A 4 -36.39 -12.38 -3.44
N THR A 5 -36.71 -12.97 -2.28
CA THR A 5 -35.92 -12.79 -1.06
C THR A 5 -34.49 -13.32 -1.22
N ALA A 6 -34.32 -14.47 -1.89
CA ALA A 6 -33.00 -15.03 -2.18
C ALA A 6 -32.18 -14.15 -3.15
N LEU A 7 -32.81 -13.61 -4.19
CA LEU A 7 -32.15 -12.72 -5.16
C LEU A 7 -31.74 -11.39 -4.51
N VAL A 8 -32.62 -10.78 -3.71
CA VAL A 8 -32.31 -9.54 -2.97
C VAL A 8 -31.20 -9.79 -1.95
N GLY A 9 -31.20 -10.93 -1.25
CA GLY A 9 -30.12 -11.33 -0.35
C GLY A 9 -28.79 -11.54 -1.07
N PHE A 10 -28.79 -12.11 -2.27
CA PHE A 10 -27.59 -12.33 -3.07
C PHE A 10 -26.99 -11.03 -3.62
N ILE A 11 -27.84 -10.11 -4.08
CA ILE A 11 -27.42 -8.77 -4.53
C ILE A 11 -26.83 -7.99 -3.35
N LEU A 12 -27.47 -8.02 -2.17
CA LEU A 12 -26.94 -7.39 -0.97
C LEU A 12 -25.59 -8.01 -0.56
N ALA A 13 -25.46 -9.33 -0.57
CA ALA A 13 -24.20 -10.00 -0.23
C ALA A 13 -23.06 -9.66 -1.20
N ILE A 14 -23.33 -9.49 -2.50
CA ILE A 14 -22.32 -9.06 -3.48
C ILE A 14 -21.96 -7.59 -3.30
N SER A 15 -22.95 -6.70 -3.10
CA SER A 15 -22.70 -5.27 -2.90
C SER A 15 -21.95 -4.98 -1.59
N LEU A 16 -22.25 -5.72 -0.52
CA LEU A 16 -21.51 -5.65 0.75
C LEU A 16 -20.13 -6.33 0.64
N GLY A 17 -20.02 -7.43 -0.08
CA GLY A 17 -18.75 -8.14 -0.30
C GLY A 17 -17.77 -7.37 -1.19
N LEU A 18 -18.25 -6.59 -2.15
CA LEU A 18 -17.41 -5.77 -3.03
C LEU A 18 -16.71 -4.63 -2.27
N MET A 19 -17.34 -4.10 -1.21
CA MET A 19 -16.69 -3.12 -0.31
C MET A 19 -15.58 -3.73 0.56
N ALA A 20 -15.48 -5.07 0.63
CA ALA A 20 -14.44 -5.78 1.37
C ALA A 20 -13.28 -6.29 0.49
N LEU A 21 -13.33 -6.05 -0.83
CA LEU A 21 -12.32 -6.53 -1.80
C LEU A 21 -11.40 -5.43 -2.34
N SER A 22 -11.50 -4.20 -1.83
CA SER A 22 -10.55 -3.14 -2.14
C SER A 22 -9.87 -2.66 -0.87
N PRO A 23 -8.71 -3.23 -0.50
CA PRO A 23 -7.79 -2.53 0.36
C PRO A 23 -7.12 -1.47 -0.50
N CYS A 24 -7.62 -0.23 -0.49
CA CYS A 24 -6.86 0.97 -0.90
C CYS A 24 -7.67 2.28 -0.84
N ILE A 25 -9.00 2.26 -0.64
CA ILE A 25 -9.72 3.53 -0.44
C ILE A 25 -9.83 3.80 1.06
N TYR A 26 -8.74 4.21 1.72
CA TYR A 26 -8.80 5.01 2.96
C TYR A 26 -7.42 5.60 3.26
N ALA A 27 -7.00 6.59 2.46
CA ALA A 27 -5.95 7.52 2.88
C ALA A 27 -6.27 8.91 2.33
N GLU A 28 -7.27 9.57 2.91
CA GLU A 28 -7.25 11.04 3.02
C GLU A 28 -6.78 11.36 4.44
N THR A 29 -5.62 10.81 4.80
CA THR A 29 -4.84 11.26 5.94
C THR A 29 -4.05 12.46 5.48
N VAL A 30 -3.98 13.52 6.30
CA VAL A 30 -3.16 14.73 6.03
C VAL A 30 -1.64 14.39 6.15
N VAL A 31 -1.31 13.10 6.16
CA VAL A 31 0.02 12.55 6.41
C VAL A 31 0.47 11.87 5.11
N PRO A 32 1.71 12.12 4.65
CA PRO A 32 2.31 11.40 3.53
C PRO A 32 2.23 9.87 3.68
N ASP A 33 2.03 9.21 2.55
CA ASP A 33 1.94 7.76 2.33
C ASP A 33 2.39 7.54 0.88
N ASN A 34 3.70 7.35 0.68
CA ASN A 34 4.36 7.46 -0.62
C ASN A 34 4.13 6.22 -1.50
N ASP A 35 4.05 5.02 -0.92
CA ASP A 35 3.77 3.77 -1.63
C ASP A 35 2.26 3.42 -1.69
N GLY A 36 1.43 4.04 -0.86
CA GLY A 36 -0.02 3.86 -0.83
C GLY A 36 -0.47 2.56 -0.16
N ASP A 37 0.35 1.95 0.70
CA ASP A 37 0.01 0.71 1.40
C ASP A 37 -0.87 0.93 2.66
N GLY A 38 -1.01 2.20 3.07
CA GLY A 38 -1.80 2.64 4.22
C GLY A 38 -1.00 2.78 5.52
N VAL A 39 0.33 2.66 5.47
CA VAL A 39 1.27 3.06 6.52
C VAL A 39 1.78 4.46 6.19
N PRO A 40 1.70 5.42 7.13
CA PRO A 40 2.27 6.75 6.92
C PRO A 40 3.80 6.72 6.83
N ASP A 41 4.40 7.57 5.99
CA ASP A 41 5.87 7.66 5.81
C ASP A 41 6.66 7.86 7.13
N ASP A 42 6.03 8.44 8.17
CA ASP A 42 6.68 8.62 9.48
C ASP A 42 6.72 7.34 10.35
N MET A 43 6.01 6.30 9.92
CA MET A 43 5.90 4.99 10.56
C MET A 43 6.28 3.82 9.65
N ASP A 44 6.42 4.05 8.34
CA ASP A 44 6.95 3.06 7.40
C ASP A 44 8.46 2.86 7.63
N LEU A 45 8.96 1.70 7.22
CA LEU A 45 10.38 1.37 7.21
C LEU A 45 10.95 1.30 5.78
N ASP A 46 10.09 1.39 4.78
CA ASP A 46 10.36 1.28 3.34
C ASP A 46 9.32 2.13 2.59
N ASP A 47 9.53 3.45 2.56
CA ASP A 47 8.59 4.49 2.09
C ASP A 47 8.19 4.35 0.61
N ASP A 48 8.93 3.60 -0.21
CA ASP A 48 8.62 3.36 -1.61
C ASP A 48 8.40 1.87 -1.97
N ASN A 49 8.57 0.99 -0.98
CA ASN A 49 8.32 -0.45 -1.03
C ASN A 49 9.10 -1.16 -2.14
N ASP A 50 10.32 -0.68 -2.41
CA ASP A 50 11.24 -1.29 -3.37
C ASP A 50 12.00 -2.50 -2.78
N GLY A 51 11.87 -2.71 -1.46
CA GLY A 51 12.48 -3.80 -0.70
C GLY A 51 13.79 -3.43 0.01
N VAL A 52 14.20 -2.15 -0.03
CA VAL A 52 15.34 -1.60 0.71
C VAL A 52 14.81 -0.70 1.84
N PRO A 53 15.21 -0.90 3.10
CA PRO A 53 14.75 -0.02 4.18
C PRO A 53 15.29 1.42 4.06
N ASP A 54 14.50 2.43 4.43
CA ASP A 54 14.89 3.86 4.31
C ASP A 54 16.22 4.16 5.01
N MET A 55 16.48 3.48 6.14
CA MET A 55 17.73 3.64 6.88
C MET A 55 18.93 3.20 6.05
N GLU A 56 18.80 2.13 5.28
CA GLU A 56 19.85 1.61 4.41
C GLU A 56 20.08 2.57 3.23
N GLU A 57 19.02 3.10 2.66
CA GLU A 57 19.06 4.09 1.58
C GLU A 57 19.71 5.40 1.98
N LEU A 58 19.36 5.93 3.16
CA LEU A 58 20.00 7.11 3.74
C LEU A 58 21.50 6.90 3.99
N ILE A 59 21.93 5.67 4.29
CA ILE A 59 23.32 5.32 4.50
C ILE A 59 24.09 5.25 3.17
N TYR A 60 23.49 4.66 2.14
CA TYR A 60 24.14 4.43 0.84
C TYR A 60 23.85 5.51 -0.21
N GLY A 61 23.02 6.50 0.12
CA GLY A 61 22.76 7.68 -0.68
C GLY A 61 21.78 7.48 -1.82
N SER A 62 20.79 6.59 -1.67
CA SER A 62 19.59 6.56 -2.51
C SER A 62 18.48 7.44 -1.93
N ASP A 63 17.33 7.49 -2.62
CA ASP A 63 16.20 8.38 -2.31
C ASP A 63 15.05 7.50 -1.78
N PRO A 64 14.71 7.56 -0.47
CA PRO A 64 13.71 6.67 0.13
C PRO A 64 12.29 6.79 -0.42
N PHE A 65 12.03 7.82 -1.24
CA PHE A 65 10.72 8.06 -1.80
C PHE A 65 10.63 7.72 -3.31
N ASP A 66 11.71 7.26 -3.94
CA ASP A 66 11.72 6.91 -5.37
C ASP A 66 12.01 5.43 -5.60
N PRO A 67 11.01 4.61 -5.99
CA PRO A 67 11.14 3.15 -6.12
C PRO A 67 12.06 2.69 -7.26
N ASN A 68 12.74 3.62 -7.93
CA ASN A 68 13.79 3.35 -8.92
C ASN A 68 15.19 3.80 -8.45
N SER A 69 15.30 4.25 -7.21
CA SER A 69 16.50 4.79 -6.59
C SER A 69 17.10 3.76 -5.66
N TYR A 70 18.01 2.94 -6.18
CA TYR A 70 18.65 1.91 -5.37
C TYR A 70 19.99 2.36 -4.80
N PRO A 71 20.36 1.88 -3.59
CA PRO A 71 21.72 1.97 -3.09
C PRO A 71 22.72 1.51 -4.14
N VAL A 72 23.70 2.36 -4.44
CA VAL A 72 24.87 1.90 -5.19
C VAL A 72 25.71 1.11 -4.21
N VAL A 73 25.38 -0.17 -4.04
CA VAL A 73 26.36 -1.12 -3.50
C VAL A 73 27.51 -1.10 -4.49
N GLU A 74 28.60 -0.40 -4.14
CA GLU A 74 29.87 -0.69 -4.77
C GLU A 74 30.09 -2.17 -4.47
N GLU A 75 29.73 -3.05 -5.42
CA GLU A 75 30.19 -4.42 -5.41
C GLU A 75 31.71 -4.29 -5.29
N MET A 76 32.22 -4.54 -4.07
CA MET A 76 33.63 -4.60 -3.78
C MET A 76 34.25 -5.60 -4.75
N LEU A 77 34.79 -5.07 -5.85
CA LEU A 77 35.59 -5.79 -6.83
C LEU A 77 36.76 -6.51 -6.15
#